data_AF-A0AAW0CAX9-F1
#
_entry.id   AF-A0AAW0CAX9-F1
#
_cell.length_a   1.000
_cell.length_b   1.000
_cell.length_c   1.000
_cell.angle_alpha   90.00
_cell.angle_beta   90.00
_cell.angle_gamma   90.00
#
_symmetry.space_group_name_H-M   'P 1'
#
loop_
_entity.id
_entity.type
_entity.pdbx_description
1 polymer ?
#
loop_
_entity_poly.entity_id
_entity_poly.type
_entity_poly.pdbx_seq_one_letter_code
_entity_poly.pdbx_strand_id
1 'polypeptide(L)'
;MHFLPIITSLLPLLLASLSVAQDDGCPPGYTPKESPPGTGNIICEKVEWACPGDTATVKRSYVDAASNANSCCRVGNELVIYDKDTRVGVCCGSDQSYSGTPPKGKCCGKGEVLGADGKCAIPSCTSCTSCGSQPDNFCKLQLACGNTETNGLKFGSCYQAIFPNSGGKQLGREPNDVYIQEGHIQNIIYKICKTTANCGTGPVKPTDPFYIRDEVGSPQDTNSVAGWLNGASPVAMVTAAGQAAQFKGTTSCSACSCVISLTGASKGLGQSGPAYQPNLSFFGNPNVALDMQFAEVPCDDAFVFPSKG
;
A
#
# COMPACT_ATOMS: atom_id res chain seq x y z
N MET A 1 81.00 42.28 32.00
CA MET A 1 80.46 41.00 32.51
C MET A 1 79.28 40.65 31.62
N HIS A 2 79.48 39.86 30.56
CA HIS A 2 79.15 38.43 30.52
C HIS A 2 77.76 38.11 31.06
N PHE A 3 76.75 37.89 30.21
CA PHE A 3 76.26 36.56 29.78
C PHE A 3 74.99 36.69 28.92
N LEU A 4 74.94 35.96 27.81
CA LEU A 4 73.72 35.55 27.10
C LEU A 4 72.96 34.51 27.95
N PRO A 5 71.63 34.34 27.81
CA PRO A 5 71.18 33.30 26.88
C PRO A 5 69.91 33.59 26.06
N ILE A 6 69.87 32.80 24.99
CA ILE A 6 68.84 32.47 24.00
C ILE A 6 67.63 31.81 24.71
N ILE A 7 66.41 31.88 24.12
CA ILE A 7 65.52 30.72 23.82
C ILE A 7 64.03 31.12 23.63
N THR A 8 63.62 31.00 22.36
CA THR A 8 62.35 30.52 21.79
C THR A 8 61.01 31.19 22.08
N SER A 9 60.37 31.56 20.96
CA SER A 9 58.94 31.79 20.78
C SER A 9 58.11 30.56 21.12
N LEU A 10 57.05 30.75 21.89
CA LEU A 10 55.95 29.80 22.02
C LEU A 10 54.68 30.46 21.48
N LEU A 11 54.36 30.10 20.23
CA LEU A 11 53.07 30.27 19.60
C LEU A 11 52.03 29.44 20.40
N PRO A 12 50.86 29.97 20.77
CA PRO A 12 49.78 29.12 21.23
C PRO A 12 49.16 28.45 19.99
N LEU A 13 49.41 27.16 19.82
CA LEU A 13 48.60 26.32 18.94
C LEU A 13 47.16 26.33 19.47
N LEU A 14 46.27 27.02 18.76
CA LEU A 14 44.85 26.72 18.80
C LEU A 14 44.66 25.26 18.37
N LEU A 15 44.46 24.37 19.34
CA LEU A 15 43.79 23.10 19.12
C LEU A 15 42.31 23.41 18.89
N ALA A 16 41.97 23.80 17.67
CA ALA A 16 40.63 23.57 17.16
C ALA A 16 40.47 22.06 17.07
N SER A 17 39.78 21.46 18.04
CA SER A 17 39.28 20.10 17.92
C SER A 17 38.38 20.04 16.69
N LEU A 18 38.94 19.56 15.59
CA LEU A 18 38.19 19.05 14.46
C LEU A 18 37.33 17.91 14.99
N SER A 19 36.08 18.22 15.35
CA SER A 19 35.02 17.22 15.40
C SER A 19 34.82 16.76 13.96
N VAL A 20 35.55 15.71 13.59
CA VAL A 20 35.24 14.91 12.41
C VAL A 20 33.82 14.40 12.65
N ALA A 21 32.85 14.94 11.90
CA ALA A 21 31.54 14.34 11.78
C ALA A 21 31.77 12.99 11.10
N GLN A 22 31.95 11.96 11.92
CA GLN A 22 32.09 10.59 11.47
C GLN A 22 30.66 10.10 11.21
N ASP A 23 30.37 9.89 9.93
CA ASP A 23 29.14 9.27 9.45
C ASP A 23 28.96 7.94 10.20
N ASP A 24 27.98 7.87 11.10
CA ASP A 24 27.74 6.75 12.02
C ASP A 24 27.33 5.51 11.21
N GLY A 25 28.34 4.74 10.77
CA GLY A 25 28.25 3.62 9.83
C GLY A 25 27.47 2.37 10.29
N CYS A 26 26.50 2.51 11.19
CA CYS A 26 25.60 1.42 11.52
C CYS A 26 24.43 1.34 10.53
N PRO A 27 24.05 0.13 10.08
CA PRO A 27 22.89 -0.04 9.21
C PRO A 27 21.59 0.36 9.94
N PRO A 28 20.52 0.71 9.20
CA PRO A 28 19.22 1.02 9.80
C PRO A 28 18.77 -0.03 10.82
N GLY A 29 18.28 0.43 11.98
CA GLY A 29 17.86 -0.44 13.09
C GLY A 29 18.96 -0.81 14.10
N TYR A 30 20.16 -0.23 13.97
CA TYR A 30 21.29 -0.45 14.88
C TYR A 30 21.85 0.87 15.43
N THR A 31 22.34 0.85 16.67
CA THR A 31 23.05 1.99 17.29
C THR A 31 24.52 1.65 17.51
N PRO A 32 25.43 2.60 17.26
CA PRO A 32 26.84 2.44 17.59
C PRO A 32 27.03 2.37 19.11
N LYS A 33 27.76 1.36 19.57
CA LYS A 33 28.10 1.17 20.99
C LYS A 33 29.54 0.74 21.10
N GLU A 34 30.26 1.36 22.02
CA GLU A 34 31.65 1.00 22.27
C GLU A 34 31.75 -0.27 23.12
N SER A 35 32.53 -1.27 22.68
CA SER A 35 32.69 -2.54 23.40
C SER A 35 34.10 -3.13 23.28
N PRO A 36 34.82 -3.33 24.40
CA PRO A 36 34.54 -2.83 25.75
C PRO A 36 34.60 -1.29 25.84
N PRO A 37 33.96 -0.67 26.84
CA PRO A 37 34.04 0.79 27.04
C PRO A 37 35.49 1.28 27.17
N GLY A 38 35.85 2.34 26.45
CA GLY A 38 37.19 2.95 26.47
C GLY A 38 38.22 2.33 25.52
N THR A 39 37.79 1.52 24.55
CA THR A 39 38.65 0.88 23.54
C THR A 39 38.61 1.51 22.15
N GLY A 40 37.65 2.42 21.89
CA GLY A 40 37.36 2.98 20.58
C GLY A 40 36.70 2.01 19.59
N ASN A 41 36.44 0.76 20.00
CA ASN A 41 35.81 -0.25 19.16
C ASN A 41 34.30 -0.06 19.13
N ILE A 42 33.77 0.48 18.04
CA ILE A 42 32.33 0.64 17.82
C ILE A 42 31.74 -0.66 17.24
N ILE A 43 30.80 -1.25 17.95
CA ILE A 43 29.91 -2.31 17.45
C ILE A 43 28.52 -1.75 17.21
N CYS A 44 27.82 -2.28 16.20
CA CYS A 44 26.43 -1.93 15.95
C CYS A 44 25.53 -2.90 16.73
N GLU A 45 24.86 -2.40 17.76
CA GLU A 45 23.90 -3.17 18.57
C GLU A 45 22.49 -2.96 18.03
N LYS A 46 21.70 -4.03 17.93
CA LYS A 46 20.30 -3.94 17.45
C LYS A 46 19.48 -3.15 18.46
N VAL A 47 18.79 -2.11 18.00
CA VAL A 47 17.97 -1.28 18.89
C VAL A 47 16.67 -2.00 19.20
N GLU A 48 16.54 -2.57 20.39
CA GLU A 48 15.22 -2.95 20.94
C GLU A 48 14.50 -1.69 21.47
N TRP A 49 14.07 -0.81 20.58
CA TRP A 49 13.28 0.37 20.98
C TRP A 49 11.80 -0.01 21.18
N ALA A 50 11.33 0.08 22.43
CA ALA A 50 9.92 0.10 22.80
C ALA A 50 9.36 1.53 22.93
N CYS A 51 8.19 1.78 22.36
CA CYS A 51 7.54 3.08 22.45
C CYS A 51 7.28 3.51 23.91
N PRO A 52 7.59 4.77 24.29
CA PRO A 52 7.34 5.23 25.65
C PRO A 52 5.86 5.11 25.99
N GLY A 53 5.59 4.45 27.11
CA GLY A 53 4.26 3.99 27.50
C GLY A 53 3.37 5.14 27.98
N ASP A 54 2.16 5.19 27.40
CA ASP A 54 0.99 5.66 28.12
C ASP A 54 -0.16 4.70 27.79
N THR A 55 -0.79 4.18 28.84
CA THR A 55 -1.59 2.94 28.86
C THR A 55 -2.91 3.00 28.09
N ALA A 56 -3.20 4.11 27.40
CA ALA A 56 -4.42 4.30 26.63
C ALA A 56 -4.26 4.09 25.10
N THR A 57 -3.03 4.02 24.58
CA THR A 57 -2.80 3.69 23.16
C THR A 57 -1.55 2.87 23.01
N VAL A 58 -1.73 1.57 22.77
CA VAL A 58 -0.63 0.69 22.33
C VAL A 58 0.02 1.35 21.11
N LYS A 59 1.34 1.52 21.12
CA LYS A 59 2.12 2.11 20.01
C LYS A 59 3.04 1.03 19.47
N ARG A 60 3.14 0.93 18.15
CA ARG A 60 4.02 -0.02 17.46
C ARG A 60 5.30 0.71 17.05
N SER A 61 6.47 0.25 17.53
CA SER A 61 7.76 0.82 17.13
C SER A 61 8.12 0.43 15.69
N TYR A 62 8.77 1.34 14.98
CA TYR A 62 9.30 1.15 13.62
C TYR A 62 10.45 2.13 13.37
N VAL A 63 11.25 1.92 12.33
CA VAL A 63 12.20 2.92 11.81
C VAL A 63 11.51 3.66 10.68
N ASP A 64 11.37 4.98 10.79
CA ASP A 64 10.73 5.77 9.77
C ASP A 64 11.58 5.81 8.51
N ALA A 65 11.01 5.37 7.38
CA ALA A 65 11.73 5.25 6.12
C ALA A 65 12.16 6.61 5.54
N ALA A 66 11.49 7.72 5.89
CA ALA A 66 11.85 9.04 5.38
C ALA A 66 12.94 9.71 6.22
N SER A 67 12.86 9.60 7.54
CA SER A 67 13.83 10.24 8.44
C SER A 67 14.95 9.31 8.92
N ASN A 68 14.86 8.01 8.63
CA ASN A 68 15.69 6.94 9.20
C ASN A 68 15.73 6.96 10.73
N ALA A 69 14.71 7.53 11.37
CA ALA A 69 14.63 7.68 12.81
C ALA A 69 13.63 6.66 13.35
N ASN A 70 14.03 5.95 14.40
CA ASN A 70 13.11 5.14 15.15
C ASN A 70 11.91 6.01 15.64
N SER A 71 10.70 5.48 15.47
CA SER A 71 9.44 6.19 15.59
C SER A 71 8.35 5.25 16.15
N CYS A 72 7.22 5.84 16.54
CA CYS A 72 6.12 5.13 17.18
C CYS A 72 4.81 5.37 16.44
N CYS A 73 4.26 4.31 15.86
CA CYS A 73 2.97 4.35 15.19
C CYS A 73 1.84 4.09 16.18
N ARG A 74 0.87 5.01 16.26
CA ARG A 74 -0.30 4.88 17.16
C ARG A 74 -1.19 3.72 16.72
N VAL A 75 -1.75 2.94 17.64
CA VAL A 75 -2.82 2.00 17.29
C VAL A 75 -4.04 2.78 16.77
N GLY A 76 -4.60 2.29 15.67
CA GLY A 76 -5.61 2.98 14.85
C GLY A 76 -5.02 3.61 13.58
N ASN A 77 -3.71 3.89 13.56
CA ASN A 77 -3.01 4.29 12.35
C ASN A 77 -2.47 3.05 11.61
N GLU A 78 -2.45 3.12 10.28
CA GLU A 78 -1.87 2.08 9.46
C GLU A 78 -0.35 2.13 9.52
N LEU A 79 0.27 1.02 9.93
CA LEU A 79 1.73 0.85 9.95
C LEU A 79 2.09 -0.16 8.88
N VAL A 80 2.91 0.26 7.93
CA VAL A 80 3.43 -0.59 6.87
C VAL A 80 4.93 -0.74 7.07
N ILE A 81 5.37 -1.98 7.31
CA ILE A 81 6.78 -2.32 7.49
C ILE A 81 7.31 -2.83 6.15
N TYR A 82 8.29 -2.13 5.60
CA TYR A 82 8.97 -2.45 4.35
C TYR A 82 10.01 -3.56 4.54
N ASP A 83 10.71 -3.52 5.67
CA ASP A 83 11.73 -4.48 6.07
C ASP A 83 11.48 -4.90 7.52
N LYS A 84 11.17 -6.18 7.74
CA LYS A 84 10.86 -6.71 9.07
C LYS A 84 12.10 -6.86 9.95
N ASP A 85 13.28 -7.05 9.37
CA ASP A 85 14.54 -7.26 10.12
C ASP A 85 15.02 -5.95 10.76
N THR A 86 15.00 -4.88 9.97
CA THR A 86 15.37 -3.52 10.40
C THR A 86 14.18 -2.72 10.94
N ARG A 87 12.95 -3.24 10.77
CA ARG A 87 11.67 -2.59 11.09
C ARG A 87 11.46 -1.25 10.38
N VAL A 88 12.13 -1.04 9.24
CA VAL A 88 11.94 0.15 8.40
C VAL A 88 10.54 0.13 7.80
N GLY A 89 9.84 1.26 7.85
CA GLY A 89 8.47 1.38 7.37
C GLY A 89 7.92 2.80 7.44
N VAL A 90 6.60 2.92 7.28
CA VAL A 90 5.86 4.19 7.39
C VAL A 90 4.61 4.01 8.23
N CYS A 91 4.28 5.02 9.02
CA CYS A 91 3.02 5.13 9.74
C CYS A 91 2.14 6.20 9.10
N CYS A 92 0.98 5.84 8.57
CA CYS A 92 0.05 6.79 7.99
C CYS A 92 -0.74 7.54 9.08
N GLY A 93 -1.18 8.77 8.78
CA GLY A 93 -2.09 9.52 9.64
C GLY A 93 -3.41 8.78 9.87
N SER A 94 -4.20 9.19 10.87
CA SER A 94 -5.50 8.55 11.18
C SER A 94 -6.55 8.70 10.07
N ASP A 95 -6.40 9.72 9.23
CA ASP A 95 -7.21 10.03 8.05
C ASP A 95 -6.56 9.57 6.74
N GLN A 96 -5.46 8.81 6.84
CA GLN A 96 -4.69 8.31 5.73
C GLN A 96 -4.59 6.79 5.77
N SER A 97 -4.31 6.22 4.61
CA SER A 97 -3.98 4.81 4.43
C SER A 97 -2.85 4.68 3.42
N TYR A 98 -2.07 3.61 3.52
CA TYR A 98 -0.95 3.37 2.63
C TYR A 98 -1.45 2.89 1.28
N SER A 99 -1.19 3.65 0.22
CA SER A 99 -1.57 3.32 -1.15
C SER A 99 -0.37 2.87 -1.95
N GLY A 100 -0.45 1.69 -2.56
CA GLY A 100 0.62 1.08 -3.34
C GLY A 100 1.25 -0.12 -2.65
N THR A 101 2.14 -0.80 -3.37
CA THR A 101 2.92 -1.93 -2.87
C THR A 101 4.15 -1.41 -2.13
N PRO A 102 4.39 -1.85 -0.88
CA PRO A 102 5.61 -1.51 -0.16
C PRO A 102 6.88 -1.91 -0.94
N PRO A 103 7.94 -1.07 -0.98
CA PRO A 103 8.07 0.25 -0.36
C PRO A 103 7.65 1.43 -1.26
N LYS A 104 7.08 1.18 -2.45
CA LYS A 104 6.81 2.18 -3.50
C LYS A 104 5.55 3.01 -3.26
N GLY A 105 4.67 2.52 -2.40
CA GLY A 105 3.47 3.24 -2.00
C GLY A 105 3.76 4.42 -1.09
N LYS A 106 2.69 5.16 -0.77
CA LYS A 106 2.73 6.28 0.17
C LYS A 106 1.40 6.43 0.90
N CYS A 107 1.42 7.15 2.02
CA CYS A 107 0.19 7.49 2.72
C CYS A 107 -0.64 8.49 1.89
N CYS A 108 -1.84 8.07 1.51
CA CYS A 108 -2.85 8.88 0.83
C CYS A 108 -4.05 9.11 1.76
N GLY A 109 -4.77 10.21 1.60
CA GLY A 109 -6.02 10.42 2.31
C GLY A 109 -7.01 9.31 2.00
N LYS A 110 -7.90 8.98 2.94
CA LYS A 110 -8.96 7.98 2.70
C LYS A 110 -9.78 8.35 1.45
N GLY A 111 -9.87 7.42 0.49
CA GLY A 111 -10.57 7.62 -0.77
C GLY A 111 -9.75 8.34 -1.86
N GLU A 112 -8.56 8.84 -1.53
CA GLU A 112 -7.56 9.20 -2.53
C GLU A 112 -6.81 7.95 -2.98
N VAL A 113 -6.31 8.00 -4.21
CA VAL A 113 -5.60 6.90 -4.84
C VAL A 113 -4.23 7.41 -5.33
N LEU A 114 -3.20 6.56 -5.28
CA LEU A 114 -1.87 6.90 -5.79
C LEU A 114 -1.86 6.86 -7.32
N GLY A 115 -1.79 8.03 -7.95
CA GLY A 115 -1.63 8.19 -9.38
C GLY A 115 -0.22 7.82 -9.86
N ALA A 116 -0.09 7.60 -11.17
CA ALA A 116 1.21 7.28 -11.79
C ALA A 116 2.23 8.43 -11.77
N ASP A 117 1.78 9.65 -11.49
CA ASP A 117 2.64 10.81 -11.23
C ASP A 117 3.17 10.82 -9.79
N GLY A 118 2.87 9.78 -9.01
CA GLY A 118 3.25 9.66 -7.62
C GLY A 118 2.44 10.56 -6.69
N LYS A 119 1.32 11.14 -7.12
CA LYS A 119 0.46 12.01 -6.30
C LYS A 119 -0.81 11.27 -5.83
N CYS A 120 -1.30 11.64 -4.65
CA CYS A 120 -2.62 11.17 -4.21
C CYS A 120 -3.65 12.10 -4.82
N ALA A 121 -4.74 11.55 -5.34
CA ALA A 121 -5.86 12.34 -5.80
C ALA A 121 -7.15 11.54 -5.69
N ILE A 122 -8.27 12.24 -5.53
CA ILE A 122 -9.60 11.65 -5.58
C ILE A 122 -9.91 11.34 -7.06
N PRO A 123 -10.23 10.08 -7.42
CA PRO A 123 -10.66 9.73 -8.77
C PRO A 123 -11.89 10.55 -9.15
N SER A 124 -11.90 11.12 -10.36
CA SER A 124 -13.06 11.86 -10.86
C SER A 124 -13.39 11.49 -12.30
N CYS A 125 -14.69 11.36 -12.59
CA CYS A 125 -15.22 11.28 -13.95
C CYS A 125 -15.60 12.67 -14.44
N THR A 126 -14.61 13.53 -14.68
CA THR A 126 -14.89 14.89 -15.18
C THR A 126 -14.85 14.92 -16.71
N SER A 127 -15.82 14.26 -17.37
CA SER A 127 -16.38 14.59 -18.70
C SER A 127 -17.23 13.44 -19.26
N CYS A 128 -18.54 13.66 -19.31
CA CYS A 128 -19.55 12.65 -19.68
C CYS A 128 -20.04 12.87 -21.09
N THR A 129 -19.13 12.74 -22.05
CA THR A 129 -19.52 12.72 -23.46
C THR A 129 -18.60 11.75 -24.16
N SER A 130 -18.83 10.44 -23.92
CA SER A 130 -17.97 9.33 -24.34
C SER A 130 -16.54 9.43 -23.77
N CYS A 131 -15.79 8.32 -23.75
CA CYS A 131 -14.37 8.33 -23.43
C CYS A 131 -13.58 9.07 -24.54
N GLY A 132 -13.78 10.38 -24.65
CA GLY A 132 -13.08 11.27 -25.56
C GLY A 132 -11.77 11.71 -24.95
N SER A 133 -10.71 11.68 -25.77
CA SER A 133 -9.33 12.02 -25.46
C SER A 133 -9.19 13.28 -24.60
N GLN A 134 -8.85 13.10 -23.32
CA GLN A 134 -8.30 14.16 -22.49
C GLN A 134 -6.79 14.27 -22.74
N PRO A 135 -6.22 15.49 -22.69
CA PRO A 135 -4.81 15.72 -22.98
C PRO A 135 -3.91 14.91 -22.06
N ASP A 136 -2.79 14.45 -22.62
CA ASP A 136 -1.79 13.69 -21.89
C ASP A 136 -1.36 14.45 -20.63
N ASN A 137 -1.35 13.72 -19.51
CA ASN A 137 -0.74 14.05 -18.22
C ASN A 137 -1.61 14.69 -17.13
N PHE A 138 -2.94 14.81 -17.29
CA PHE A 138 -3.82 15.28 -16.18
C PHE A 138 -4.80 14.22 -15.64
N CYS A 139 -5.00 13.09 -16.33
CA CYS A 139 -6.07 12.12 -16.03
C CYS A 139 -5.60 10.66 -16.01
N LYS A 140 -4.75 10.27 -15.05
CA LYS A 140 -4.40 8.84 -14.84
C LYS A 140 -5.26 8.13 -13.79
N LEU A 141 -6.25 8.79 -13.20
CA LEU A 141 -7.20 8.19 -12.25
C LEU A 141 -8.60 8.15 -12.87
N GLN A 142 -8.69 7.56 -14.06
CA GLN A 142 -9.98 7.33 -14.71
C GLN A 142 -10.72 6.20 -14.00
N LEU A 143 -12.00 6.42 -13.73
CA LEU A 143 -12.90 5.32 -13.41
C LEU A 143 -13.16 4.51 -14.68
N ALA A 144 -13.08 3.20 -14.59
CA ALA A 144 -13.49 2.29 -15.64
C ALA A 144 -14.99 2.50 -15.93
N CYS A 145 -15.31 2.88 -17.18
CA CYS A 145 -16.66 2.79 -17.74
C CYS A 145 -16.57 1.99 -19.02
N GLY A 146 -17.49 1.03 -19.15
CA GLY A 146 -17.62 0.23 -20.35
C GLY A 146 -18.68 0.77 -21.30
N ASN A 147 -19.09 -0.09 -22.21
CA ASN A 147 -20.21 0.10 -23.12
C ASN A 147 -20.90 -1.26 -23.35
N THR A 148 -21.64 -1.42 -24.45
CA THR A 148 -22.29 -2.69 -24.79
C THR A 148 -21.31 -3.82 -25.12
N GLU A 149 -20.06 -3.50 -25.44
CA GLU A 149 -19.04 -4.47 -25.88
C GLU A 149 -18.05 -4.83 -24.77
N THR A 150 -17.80 -3.92 -23.84
CA THR A 150 -16.82 -4.06 -22.76
C THR A 150 -17.41 -3.60 -21.43
N ASN A 151 -16.96 -4.15 -20.30
CA ASN A 151 -17.40 -3.67 -18.99
C ASN A 151 -16.56 -2.50 -18.45
N GLY A 152 -15.56 -2.04 -19.22
CA GLY A 152 -14.65 -0.96 -18.85
C GLY A 152 -13.33 -1.42 -18.23
N LEU A 153 -13.26 -2.66 -17.71
CA LEU A 153 -12.03 -3.24 -17.20
C LEU A 153 -11.14 -3.74 -18.33
N LYS A 154 -9.85 -3.86 -18.03
CA LYS A 154 -8.82 -4.43 -18.89
C LYS A 154 -8.07 -5.52 -18.14
N PHE A 155 -7.93 -6.67 -18.79
CA PHE A 155 -7.04 -7.73 -18.35
C PHE A 155 -5.59 -7.22 -18.27
N GLY A 156 -4.91 -7.55 -17.19
CA GLY A 156 -3.54 -7.12 -16.92
C GLY A 156 -3.40 -5.73 -16.29
N SER A 157 -4.46 -4.91 -16.27
CA SER A 157 -4.46 -3.62 -15.58
C SER A 157 -4.79 -3.76 -14.10
N CYS A 158 -4.39 -2.74 -13.34
CA CYS A 158 -4.56 -2.64 -11.90
C CYS A 158 -5.53 -1.52 -11.53
N TYR A 159 -6.29 -1.73 -10.46
CA TYR A 159 -7.37 -0.84 -10.06
C TYR A 159 -7.48 -0.74 -8.55
N GLN A 160 -7.99 0.39 -8.07
CA GLN A 160 -8.58 0.46 -6.73
C GLN A 160 -10.10 0.40 -6.85
N ALA A 161 -10.71 -0.42 -6.00
CA ALA A 161 -12.15 -0.67 -6.02
C ALA A 161 -12.85 0.19 -4.95
N ILE A 162 -13.87 0.94 -5.37
CA ILE A 162 -14.56 1.97 -4.57
C ILE A 162 -16.06 1.67 -4.56
N PHE A 163 -16.69 1.77 -3.40
CA PHE A 163 -18.15 1.65 -3.30
C PHE A 163 -18.82 2.93 -3.82
N PRO A 164 -19.79 2.84 -4.75
CA PRO A 164 -20.49 4.01 -5.25
C PRO A 164 -21.28 4.71 -4.13
N ASN A 165 -21.40 6.03 -4.21
CA ASN A 165 -22.15 6.88 -3.25
C ASN A 165 -21.73 6.73 -1.78
N SER A 166 -20.52 6.22 -1.53
CA SER A 166 -20.04 5.91 -0.19
C SER A 166 -19.15 7.00 0.42
N GLY A 167 -18.93 8.11 -0.29
CA GLY A 167 -17.96 9.13 0.08
C GLY A 167 -16.50 8.69 -0.11
N GLY A 168 -16.25 7.77 -1.06
CA GLY A 168 -14.90 7.29 -1.37
C GLY A 168 -14.45 6.09 -0.53
N LYS A 169 -15.36 5.42 0.20
CA LYS A 169 -15.02 4.19 0.93
C LYS A 169 -14.63 3.11 -0.07
N GLN A 170 -13.45 2.55 0.14
CA GLN A 170 -12.86 1.54 -0.74
C GLN A 170 -13.20 0.13 -0.29
N LEU A 171 -13.05 -0.82 -1.19
CA LEU A 171 -12.87 -2.22 -0.83
C LEU A 171 -11.53 -2.35 -0.10
N GLY A 172 -11.64 -2.66 1.18
CA GLY A 172 -10.50 -2.94 2.03
C GLY A 172 -10.55 -4.37 2.55
N ARG A 173 -9.63 -4.67 3.45
CA ARG A 173 -9.52 -5.99 4.06
C ARG A 173 -9.27 -5.85 5.56
N GLU A 174 -9.83 -6.76 6.33
CA GLU A 174 -9.55 -6.91 7.75
C GLU A 174 -8.24 -7.69 7.97
N PRO A 175 -7.60 -7.62 9.16
CA PRO A 175 -6.39 -8.40 9.47
C PRO A 175 -6.55 -9.93 9.38
N ASN A 176 -7.79 -10.42 9.36
CA ASN A 176 -8.14 -11.83 9.13
C ASN A 176 -8.40 -12.15 7.65
N ASP A 177 -7.99 -11.25 6.75
CA ASP A 177 -8.08 -11.38 5.30
C ASP A 177 -9.50 -11.39 4.70
N VAL A 178 -10.53 -11.00 5.47
CA VAL A 178 -11.90 -10.82 4.96
C VAL A 178 -12.05 -9.46 4.28
N TYR A 179 -12.63 -9.44 3.07
CA TYR A 179 -12.88 -8.21 2.34
C TYR A 179 -14.14 -7.50 2.83
N ILE A 180 -13.99 -6.22 3.10
CA ILE A 180 -15.00 -5.40 3.77
C ILE A 180 -14.98 -3.97 3.22
N GLN A 181 -16.09 -3.26 3.34
CA GLN A 181 -16.11 -1.83 3.06
C GLN A 181 -15.29 -1.07 4.11
N GLU A 182 -14.32 -0.28 3.65
CA GLU A 182 -13.43 0.50 4.52
C GLU A 182 -12.72 -0.37 5.58
N GLY A 183 -12.07 -1.45 5.13
CA GLY A 183 -11.28 -2.32 6.02
C GLY A 183 -10.10 -1.61 6.67
N HIS A 184 -9.46 -2.28 7.62
CA HIS A 184 -8.22 -1.77 8.24
C HIS A 184 -7.06 -1.66 7.25
N ILE A 185 -7.01 -2.55 6.27
CA ILE A 185 -6.10 -2.52 5.14
C ILE A 185 -6.87 -1.88 4.00
N GLN A 186 -6.41 -0.73 3.51
CA GLN A 186 -7.07 0.03 2.45
C GLN A 186 -6.14 0.26 1.27
N ASN A 187 -6.62 0.96 0.24
CA ASN A 187 -5.88 1.28 -0.99
C ASN A 187 -5.25 0.05 -1.67
N ILE A 188 -5.90 -1.11 -1.51
CA ILE A 188 -5.45 -2.36 -2.09
C ILE A 188 -5.49 -2.24 -3.61
N ILE A 189 -4.37 -2.59 -4.25
CA ILE A 189 -4.29 -2.66 -5.71
C ILE A 189 -4.83 -4.02 -6.16
N TYR A 190 -5.88 -3.98 -6.97
CA TYR A 190 -6.54 -5.14 -7.54
C TYR A 190 -6.19 -5.28 -9.02
N LYS A 191 -5.55 -6.39 -9.40
CA LYS A 191 -5.25 -6.72 -10.79
C LYS A 191 -6.31 -7.64 -11.38
N ILE A 192 -6.77 -7.32 -12.58
CA ILE A 192 -7.76 -8.11 -13.30
C ILE A 192 -7.07 -9.13 -14.18
N CYS A 193 -7.38 -10.42 -14.00
CA CYS A 193 -6.67 -11.52 -14.64
C CYS A 193 -7.62 -12.47 -15.39
N LYS A 194 -7.23 -12.93 -16.59
CA LYS A 194 -8.00 -13.94 -17.37
C LYS A 194 -8.05 -15.28 -16.64
N THR A 195 -6.91 -15.71 -16.12
CA THR A 195 -6.78 -16.91 -15.30
C THR A 195 -5.88 -16.61 -14.10
N THR A 196 -5.82 -17.54 -13.16
CA THR A 196 -4.92 -17.43 -12.01
C THR A 196 -3.43 -17.61 -12.35
N ALA A 197 -3.12 -18.07 -13.56
CA ALA A 197 -1.76 -18.22 -14.07
C ALA A 197 -1.36 -17.12 -15.07
N ASN A 198 -2.33 -16.47 -15.72
CA ASN A 198 -2.09 -15.48 -16.75
C ASN A 198 -3.12 -14.37 -16.66
N CYS A 199 -2.67 -13.16 -16.32
CA CYS A 199 -3.57 -12.01 -16.27
C CYS A 199 -4.02 -11.56 -17.66
N GLY A 200 -3.23 -11.82 -18.70
CA GLY A 200 -3.53 -11.45 -20.07
C GLY A 200 -3.51 -9.94 -20.31
N THR A 201 -3.95 -9.56 -21.50
CA THR A 201 -4.12 -8.17 -21.93
C THR A 201 -5.45 -8.01 -22.68
N GLY A 202 -5.90 -6.76 -22.80
CA GLY A 202 -7.08 -6.37 -23.59
C GLY A 202 -8.34 -6.14 -22.74
N PRO A 203 -9.42 -5.64 -23.36
CA PRO A 203 -10.66 -5.31 -22.66
C PRO A 203 -11.37 -6.56 -22.14
N VAL A 204 -12.09 -6.42 -21.03
CA VAL A 204 -12.97 -7.45 -20.47
C VAL A 204 -14.38 -7.24 -21.02
N LYS A 205 -14.97 -8.27 -21.66
CA LYS A 205 -16.36 -8.20 -22.13
C LYS A 205 -17.35 -8.43 -20.98
N PRO A 206 -18.62 -7.98 -21.08
CA PRO A 206 -19.60 -8.15 -20.01
C PRO A 206 -19.81 -9.60 -19.55
N THR A 207 -19.66 -10.57 -20.46
CA THR A 207 -19.83 -12.00 -20.17
C THR A 207 -18.54 -12.72 -19.81
N ASP A 208 -17.37 -12.08 -20.00
CA ASP A 208 -16.09 -12.73 -19.79
C ASP A 208 -15.87 -12.95 -18.29
N PRO A 209 -15.59 -14.19 -17.85
CA PRO A 209 -15.16 -14.41 -16.49
C PRO A 209 -13.76 -13.85 -16.28
N PHE A 210 -13.50 -13.28 -15.11
CA PHE A 210 -12.19 -12.80 -14.71
C PHE A 210 -11.93 -13.11 -13.24
N TYR A 211 -10.65 -13.03 -12.86
CA TYR A 211 -10.20 -13.16 -11.49
C TYR A 211 -9.71 -11.81 -11.00
N ILE A 212 -9.92 -11.54 -9.71
CA ILE A 212 -9.44 -10.34 -9.04
C ILE A 212 -8.29 -10.76 -8.14
N ARG A 213 -7.08 -10.28 -8.45
CA ARG A 213 -5.86 -10.53 -7.67
C ARG A 213 -5.58 -9.32 -6.79
N ASP A 214 -5.39 -9.56 -5.52
CA ASP A 214 -4.92 -8.59 -4.54
C ASP A 214 -3.39 -8.55 -4.61
N GLU A 215 -2.82 -7.42 -5.06
CA GLU A 215 -1.36 -7.26 -5.23
C GLU A 215 -0.64 -6.90 -3.92
N VAL A 216 -1.37 -6.59 -2.85
CA VAL A 216 -0.78 -6.22 -1.55
C VAL A 216 -0.44 -7.46 -0.73
N GLY A 217 -1.27 -8.51 -0.82
CA GLY A 217 -1.05 -9.74 -0.06
C GLY A 217 -1.37 -9.61 1.44
N SER A 218 -1.25 -10.69 2.21
CA SER A 218 -1.62 -10.71 3.63
C SER A 218 -0.62 -9.91 4.47
N PRO A 219 -1.05 -9.09 5.44
CA PRO A 219 -0.13 -8.43 6.38
C PRO A 219 0.61 -9.45 7.27
N GLN A 220 0.07 -10.66 7.41
CA GLN A 220 0.69 -11.75 8.17
C GLN A 220 1.82 -12.43 7.37
N ASP A 221 1.80 -12.30 6.04
CA ASP A 221 2.85 -12.83 5.17
C ASP A 221 4.07 -11.92 5.19
N THR A 222 5.27 -12.50 5.31
CA THR A 222 6.55 -11.75 5.25
C THR A 222 6.94 -11.39 3.83
N ASN A 223 6.41 -12.10 2.85
CA ASN A 223 6.73 -11.92 1.44
C ASN A 223 5.67 -11.08 0.70
N SER A 224 4.63 -10.63 1.40
CA SER A 224 3.50 -9.88 0.83
C SER A 224 2.98 -10.53 -0.47
N VAL A 225 2.80 -11.85 -0.44
CA VAL A 225 2.47 -12.61 -1.65
C VAL A 225 1.06 -12.21 -2.11
N ALA A 226 0.97 -11.81 -3.37
CA ALA A 226 -0.30 -11.49 -3.99
C ALA A 226 -1.31 -12.63 -3.82
N GLY A 227 -2.54 -12.27 -3.46
CA GLY A 227 -3.63 -13.21 -3.18
C GLY A 227 -4.78 -13.06 -4.17
N TRP A 228 -5.79 -13.90 -4.02
CA TRP A 228 -7.00 -13.90 -4.85
C TRP A 228 -8.23 -13.72 -3.98
N LEU A 229 -9.26 -13.07 -4.51
CA LEU A 229 -10.58 -13.11 -3.89
C LEU A 229 -11.18 -14.51 -4.08
N ASN A 230 -11.57 -15.17 -2.99
CA ASN A 230 -12.14 -16.52 -3.03
C ASN A 230 -13.66 -16.52 -3.31
N GLY A 231 -14.24 -17.72 -3.46
CA GLY A 231 -15.67 -17.94 -3.67
C GLY A 231 -16.51 -18.20 -2.42
N ALA A 232 -15.99 -17.83 -1.23
CA ALA A 232 -16.59 -18.14 0.06
C ALA A 232 -17.56 -17.05 0.54
N SER A 233 -18.28 -17.34 1.63
CA SER A 233 -19.11 -16.35 2.32
C SER A 233 -18.69 -16.35 3.80
N PRO A 234 -17.98 -15.32 4.29
CA PRO A 234 -17.58 -14.10 3.57
C PRO A 234 -16.46 -14.33 2.54
N VAL A 235 -16.33 -13.39 1.60
CA VAL A 235 -15.23 -13.36 0.62
C VAL A 235 -13.94 -12.98 1.36
N ALA A 236 -12.90 -13.79 1.19
CA ALA A 236 -11.61 -13.60 1.82
C ALA A 236 -10.46 -13.80 0.83
N MET A 237 -9.27 -13.32 1.19
CA MET A 237 -8.07 -13.53 0.40
C MET A 237 -7.57 -14.97 0.55
N VAL A 238 -7.16 -15.57 -0.57
CA VAL A 238 -6.52 -16.88 -0.62
C VAL A 238 -5.28 -16.82 -1.51
N THR A 239 -4.22 -17.52 -1.15
CA THR A 239 -3.01 -17.60 -1.99
C THR A 239 -3.06 -18.77 -2.97
N ALA A 240 -3.86 -19.80 -2.67
CA ALA A 240 -4.03 -20.96 -3.55
C ALA A 240 -4.91 -20.61 -4.76
N ALA A 241 -4.33 -20.66 -5.96
CA ALA A 241 -5.01 -20.39 -7.23
C ALA A 241 -6.30 -21.19 -7.43
N GLY A 242 -6.38 -22.44 -6.93
CA GLY A 242 -7.58 -23.28 -7.05
C GLY A 242 -8.77 -22.82 -6.18
N GLN A 243 -8.55 -21.91 -5.24
CA GLN A 243 -9.59 -21.35 -4.36
C GLN A 243 -10.11 -19.99 -4.84
N ALA A 244 -9.50 -19.42 -5.87
CA ALA A 244 -9.88 -18.13 -6.44
C ALA A 244 -11.27 -18.21 -7.09
N ALA A 245 -12.10 -17.20 -6.85
CA ALA A 245 -13.39 -17.07 -7.51
C ALA A 245 -13.26 -16.43 -8.89
N GLN A 246 -14.16 -16.84 -9.78
CA GLN A 246 -14.44 -16.13 -11.01
C GLN A 246 -15.56 -15.11 -10.78
N PHE A 247 -15.34 -13.92 -11.32
CA PHE A 247 -16.26 -12.81 -11.33
C PHE A 247 -16.72 -12.52 -12.75
N LYS A 248 -17.90 -11.93 -12.88
CA LYS A 248 -18.42 -11.32 -14.10
C LYS A 248 -18.87 -9.91 -13.76
N GLY A 249 -18.96 -9.05 -14.75
CA GLY A 249 -19.33 -7.66 -14.52
C GLY A 249 -19.95 -7.02 -15.73
N THR A 250 -21.11 -6.40 -15.54
CA THR A 250 -21.76 -5.55 -16.54
C THR A 250 -21.59 -4.09 -16.15
N THR A 251 -21.30 -3.23 -17.11
CA THR A 251 -21.22 -1.79 -16.85
C THR A 251 -22.60 -1.16 -16.83
N SER A 252 -22.81 -0.21 -15.93
CA SER A 252 -23.97 0.68 -15.90
C SER A 252 -23.45 2.09 -15.72
N CYS A 253 -23.64 2.94 -16.74
CA CYS A 253 -23.19 4.33 -16.72
C CYS A 253 -24.46 5.23 -16.77
N SER A 254 -24.67 6.07 -15.76
CA SER A 254 -25.77 7.04 -15.70
C SER A 254 -25.29 8.37 -15.13
N ALA A 255 -25.69 9.48 -15.76
CA ALA A 255 -25.44 10.85 -15.29
C ALA A 255 -24.03 11.06 -14.68
N CYS A 256 -22.98 10.71 -15.44
CA CYS A 256 -21.57 10.85 -15.07
C CYS A 256 -20.99 9.88 -14.05
N SER A 257 -21.78 8.92 -13.57
CA SER A 257 -21.29 7.84 -12.72
C SER A 257 -21.35 6.53 -13.47
N CYS A 258 -20.24 5.81 -13.41
CA CYS A 258 -20.05 4.56 -14.09
C CYS A 258 -19.71 3.51 -13.04
N VAL A 259 -20.52 2.47 -12.96
CA VAL A 259 -20.29 1.34 -12.07
C VAL A 259 -20.18 0.06 -12.89
N ILE A 260 -19.51 -0.91 -12.31
CA ILE A 260 -19.49 -2.28 -12.77
C ILE A 260 -20.29 -3.08 -11.75
N SER A 261 -21.43 -3.61 -12.17
CA SER A 261 -22.27 -4.52 -11.39
C SER A 261 -21.64 -5.89 -11.43
N LEU A 262 -20.94 -6.26 -10.34
CA LEU A 262 -20.19 -7.49 -10.21
C LEU A 262 -21.07 -8.64 -9.71
N THR A 263 -20.88 -9.82 -10.29
CA THR A 263 -21.42 -11.08 -9.77
C THR A 263 -20.31 -12.13 -9.70
N GLY A 264 -20.56 -13.24 -9.02
CA GLY A 264 -19.80 -14.47 -9.25
C GLY A 264 -20.16 -15.09 -10.59
N ALA A 265 -19.32 -16.01 -11.06
CA ALA A 265 -19.59 -16.73 -12.30
C ALA A 265 -20.91 -17.55 -12.27
N SER A 266 -21.28 -18.05 -11.08
CA SER A 266 -22.48 -18.89 -10.84
C SER A 266 -23.28 -18.51 -9.59
N LYS A 267 -22.86 -17.47 -8.85
CA LYS A 267 -23.49 -17.00 -7.60
C LYS A 267 -23.61 -15.48 -7.63
N GLY A 268 -24.57 -14.93 -6.90
CA GLY A 268 -24.68 -13.50 -6.75
C GLY A 268 -23.61 -12.98 -5.78
N LEU A 269 -23.20 -11.74 -5.93
CA LEU A 269 -22.24 -11.07 -5.05
C LEU A 269 -22.92 -9.85 -4.42
N GLY A 270 -22.77 -9.67 -3.12
CA GLY A 270 -23.32 -8.52 -2.42
C GLY A 270 -22.64 -8.26 -1.10
N GLN A 271 -23.18 -7.29 -0.37
CA GLN A 271 -22.77 -6.93 0.98
C GLN A 271 -23.58 -7.71 2.01
N SER A 272 -22.93 -8.21 3.06
CA SER A 272 -23.57 -8.88 4.20
C SER A 272 -22.94 -8.47 5.54
N GLY A 273 -23.63 -8.75 6.64
CA GLY A 273 -23.18 -8.39 7.98
C GLY A 273 -23.65 -6.99 8.43
N PRO A 274 -23.00 -6.40 9.43
CA PRO A 274 -23.47 -5.17 10.04
C PRO A 274 -23.38 -3.96 9.10
N ALA A 275 -24.40 -3.09 9.14
CA ALA A 275 -24.54 -1.96 8.23
C ALA A 275 -23.39 -0.94 8.27
N TYR A 276 -22.67 -0.85 9.39
CA TYR A 276 -21.56 0.10 9.55
C TYR A 276 -20.27 -0.36 8.86
N GLN A 277 -20.10 -1.67 8.63
CA GLN A 277 -18.93 -2.23 7.95
C GLN A 277 -19.31 -3.59 7.34
N PRO A 278 -20.03 -3.60 6.20
CA PRO A 278 -20.46 -4.84 5.56
C PRO A 278 -19.29 -5.56 4.87
N ASN A 279 -19.25 -6.88 4.99
CA ASN A 279 -18.33 -7.75 4.24
C ASN A 279 -18.89 -8.12 2.87
N LEU A 280 -18.01 -8.47 1.94
CA LEU A 280 -18.43 -9.10 0.67
C LEU A 280 -18.85 -10.55 0.93
N SER A 281 -19.93 -10.99 0.28
CA SER A 281 -20.45 -12.34 0.43
C SER A 281 -21.12 -12.83 -0.85
N PHE A 282 -21.02 -14.14 -1.09
CA PHE A 282 -21.71 -14.80 -2.19
C PHE A 282 -23.10 -15.29 -1.76
N PHE A 283 -24.09 -15.01 -2.60
CA PHE A 283 -25.48 -15.40 -2.41
C PHE A 283 -25.88 -16.51 -3.40
N GLY A 284 -26.76 -17.40 -2.96
CA GLY A 284 -27.29 -18.47 -3.82
C GLY A 284 -28.08 -17.94 -5.02
N ASN A 285 -28.67 -16.75 -4.92
CA ASN A 285 -29.34 -16.09 -6.04
C ASN A 285 -28.27 -15.45 -6.97
N PRO A 286 -28.10 -15.92 -8.22
CA PRO A 286 -27.09 -15.41 -9.15
C PRO A 286 -27.32 -13.96 -9.61
N ASN A 287 -28.53 -13.42 -9.40
CA ASN A 287 -28.89 -12.07 -9.83
C ASN A 287 -28.53 -10.98 -8.81
N VAL A 288 -28.03 -11.35 -7.62
CA VAL A 288 -27.49 -10.35 -6.68
C VAL A 288 -26.18 -9.83 -7.26
N ALA A 289 -26.11 -8.53 -7.52
CA ALA A 289 -24.92 -7.88 -8.06
C ALA A 289 -24.46 -6.76 -7.12
N LEU A 290 -23.14 -6.61 -7.04
CA LEU A 290 -22.48 -5.57 -6.26
C LEU A 290 -21.95 -4.51 -7.21
N ASP A 291 -22.51 -3.31 -7.14
CA ASP A 291 -22.00 -2.18 -7.90
C ASP A 291 -20.70 -1.66 -7.29
N MET A 292 -19.67 -1.57 -8.11
CA MET A 292 -18.36 -1.05 -7.74
C MET A 292 -17.86 -0.07 -8.79
N GLN A 293 -17.15 0.97 -8.35
CA GLN A 293 -16.34 1.82 -9.20
C GLN A 293 -14.90 1.31 -9.17
N PHE A 294 -14.21 1.32 -10.31
CA PHE A 294 -12.82 0.89 -10.42
C PHE A 294 -11.97 2.03 -10.96
N ALA A 295 -11.09 2.59 -10.13
CA ALA A 295 -10.13 3.59 -10.58
C ALA A 295 -8.88 2.89 -11.12
N GLU A 296 -8.54 3.07 -12.40
CA GLU A 296 -7.30 2.51 -12.97
C GLU A 296 -6.10 3.17 -12.30
N VAL A 297 -5.16 2.36 -11.82
CA VAL A 297 -3.92 2.78 -11.17
C VAL A 297 -2.75 2.01 -11.79
N PRO A 298 -1.50 2.51 -11.69
CA PRO A 298 -0.34 1.72 -12.10
C PRO A 298 -0.31 0.36 -11.40
N CYS A 299 0.07 -0.67 -12.14
CA CYS A 299 0.52 -1.89 -11.48
C CYS A 299 1.90 -1.63 -10.87
N ASP A 300 2.09 -2.01 -9.62
CA ASP A 300 3.42 -1.96 -9.03
C ASP A 300 4.27 -3.10 -9.60
N ASP A 301 5.25 -2.74 -10.43
CA ASP A 301 6.22 -3.71 -10.95
C ASP A 301 7.05 -4.26 -9.78
N ALA A 302 7.18 -5.59 -9.69
CA ALA A 302 7.96 -6.27 -8.68
C ALA A 302 9.39 -5.69 -8.60
N PHE A 303 9.77 -5.16 -7.44
CA PHE A 303 11.14 -4.79 -7.14
C PHE A 303 11.88 -6.00 -6.59
N VAL A 304 12.99 -6.36 -7.22
CA VAL A 304 14.00 -7.26 -6.65
C VAL A 304 14.88 -6.40 -5.75
N PHE A 305 14.98 -6.74 -4.46
CA PHE A 305 15.94 -6.11 -3.56
C PHE A 305 17.32 -6.11 -4.22
N PRO A 306 18.09 -5.00 -4.18
CA PRO A 306 19.49 -5.05 -4.55
C PRO A 306 20.14 -6.03 -3.57
N SER A 307 20.59 -7.17 -4.07
CA SER A 307 21.48 -8.03 -3.32
C SER A 307 22.69 -7.19 -2.92
N LYS A 308 22.94 -7.08 -1.60
CA LYS A 308 24.11 -6.41 -1.05
C LYS A 308 25.36 -6.93 -1.77
N GLY A 309 26.07 -6.04 -2.45
CA GLY A 309 27.47 -6.23 -2.80
C GLY A 309 28.34 -5.99 -1.59
#